data_AF-A0A1X2GA28-F1
#
_entry.id   AF-A0A1X2GA28-F1
#
_cell.length_a   1.000
_cell.length_b   1.000
_cell.length_c   1.000
_cell.angle_alpha   90.00
_cell.angle_beta   90.00
_cell.angle_gamma   90.00
#
_symmetry.space_group_name_H-M   'P 1'
#
loop_
_entity.id
_entity.type
_entity.pdbx_description
1 polymer ?
#
loop_
_entity_poly.entity_id
_entity_poly.type
_entity_poly.pdbx_seq_one_letter_code
_entity_poly.pdbx_strand_id
1 'polypeptide(L)'
;MTNYSPFDVNLNVGLLKDGKLYCDQPPLRTENHPDCAHDIIAYRHYRKHIENMLANGNTNVNVIPDEYTRCLCMLIEDSDESLPSMVNRLNELLSPFNRNEHVAHIFFENIEARIRSLAMQTKYGLDIYDQDTGTCTGPAKSATSPSHLSVLRWETIDVRCTPLDFQETVLARRNGRRMMVEHLAAYYKSLSQQQRDLLVCSPRQRKNGTQAQDGRQNIKILQEQAVADEKQKKKVMLK
;
A
#
# COMPACT_ATOMS: atom_id res chain seq x y z
N MET A 1 -29.03 -24.01 -10.41
CA MET A 1 -28.90 -23.02 -9.32
C MET A 1 -27.62 -23.34 -8.57
N THR A 2 -26.53 -22.68 -8.97
CA THR A 2 -25.19 -22.86 -8.41
C THR A 2 -25.02 -21.91 -7.22
N ASN A 3 -24.91 -22.48 -6.02
CA ASN A 3 -24.57 -21.74 -4.80
C ASN A 3 -23.11 -21.29 -4.87
N TYR A 4 -22.88 -20.00 -5.13
CA TYR A 4 -21.59 -19.37 -4.89
C TYR A 4 -21.53 -18.96 -3.40
N SER A 5 -20.59 -19.52 -2.66
CA SER A 5 -20.23 -19.09 -1.30
C SER A 5 -19.46 -17.76 -1.40
N PRO A 6 -19.90 -16.67 -0.76
CA PRO A 6 -19.26 -15.35 -0.89
C PRO A 6 -18.09 -15.10 0.09
N PHE A 7 -17.54 -16.13 0.74
CA PHE A 7 -16.58 -15.93 1.85
C PHE A 7 -15.30 -16.78 1.79
N ASP A 8 -14.77 -17.07 0.59
CA ASP A 8 -13.35 -17.43 0.48
C ASP A 8 -12.51 -16.17 0.27
N VAL A 9 -12.56 -15.26 1.25
CA VAL A 9 -11.53 -14.26 1.41
C VAL A 9 -10.31 -15.00 1.95
N ASN A 10 -9.50 -15.56 1.05
CA ASN A 10 -8.15 -16.01 1.38
C ASN A 10 -7.41 -14.82 1.98
N LEU A 11 -7.47 -14.68 3.31
CA LEU A 11 -6.66 -13.78 4.12
C LEU A 11 -5.21 -14.28 4.04
N ASN A 12 -4.59 -14.15 2.87
CA ASN A 12 -3.15 -14.30 2.67
C ASN A 12 -2.47 -13.05 3.24
N VAL A 13 -2.60 -12.86 4.55
CA VAL A 13 -1.99 -11.76 5.28
C VAL A 13 -1.40 -12.34 6.56
N GLY A 14 -0.18 -12.85 6.45
CA GLY A 14 0.56 -13.36 7.61
C GLY A 14 0.86 -12.20 8.56
N LEU A 15 0.24 -12.18 9.74
CA LEU A 15 0.28 -11.06 10.70
C LEU A 15 1.68 -10.51 10.97
N LEU A 16 2.66 -11.38 11.23
CA LEU A 16 4.04 -10.99 11.44
C LEU A 16 5.00 -12.03 10.87
N LYS A 17 6.03 -11.60 10.14
CA LYS A 17 7.16 -12.42 9.69
C LYS A 17 8.46 -11.76 10.14
N ASP A 18 9.29 -12.49 10.89
CA ASP A 18 10.54 -11.97 11.47
C ASP A 18 10.37 -10.68 12.31
N GLY A 19 9.24 -10.56 13.01
CA GLY A 19 8.90 -9.38 13.81
C GLY A 19 8.52 -8.15 12.99
N LYS A 20 8.20 -8.30 11.70
CA LYS A 20 7.69 -7.26 10.82
C LYS A 20 6.27 -7.60 10.37
N LEU A 21 5.43 -6.59 10.18
CA LEU A 21 4.13 -6.76 9.53
C LEU A 21 4.36 -7.26 8.11
N TYR A 22 3.74 -8.38 7.76
CA TYR A 22 3.87 -9.00 6.44
C TYR A 22 2.52 -8.95 5.73
N CYS A 23 2.52 -8.44 4.51
CA CYS A 23 1.34 -8.41 3.65
C CYS A 23 1.71 -9.14 2.37
N ASP A 24 1.11 -10.33 2.16
CA ASP A 24 1.41 -11.20 1.01
C ASP A 24 0.67 -10.77 -0.26
N GLN A 25 -0.10 -9.66 -0.19
CA GLN A 25 -0.84 -9.13 -1.32
C GLN A 25 0.11 -8.31 -2.21
N PRO A 26 0.45 -8.78 -3.43
CA PRO A 26 1.23 -7.99 -4.37
C PRO A 26 0.40 -6.78 -4.85
N PRO A 27 1.05 -5.65 -5.22
CA PRO A 27 0.36 -4.50 -5.79
C PRO A 27 -0.51 -4.89 -6.98
N LEU A 28 -1.70 -4.32 -7.06
CA LEU A 28 -2.61 -4.56 -8.16
C LEU A 28 -2.14 -3.79 -9.40
N ARG A 29 -1.46 -4.49 -10.32
CA ARG A 29 -0.95 -3.91 -11.56
C ARG A 29 -2.04 -3.88 -12.62
N THR A 30 -2.56 -2.68 -12.90
CA THR A 30 -3.67 -2.42 -13.84
C THR A 30 -3.22 -2.17 -15.26
N GLU A 31 -1.92 -2.04 -15.50
CA GLU A 31 -1.38 -1.65 -16.81
C GLU A 31 -1.80 -2.61 -17.94
N ASN A 32 -2.09 -3.87 -17.59
CA ASN A 32 -2.53 -4.90 -18.53
C ASN A 32 -4.06 -5.02 -18.65
N HIS A 33 -4.83 -4.26 -17.85
CA HIS A 33 -6.28 -4.24 -17.95
C HIS A 33 -6.69 -3.56 -19.27
N PRO A 34 -7.61 -4.13 -20.08
CA PRO A 34 -7.96 -3.60 -21.40
C PRO A 34 -8.35 -2.11 -21.37
N ASP A 35 -9.19 -1.71 -20.41
CA ASP A 35 -9.59 -0.32 -20.26
C ASP A 35 -8.42 0.60 -19.90
N CYS A 36 -7.49 0.13 -19.06
CA CYS A 36 -6.32 0.92 -18.67
C CYS A 36 -5.34 1.06 -19.84
N ALA A 37 -5.11 -0.02 -20.60
CA ALA A 37 -4.26 0.01 -21.77
C ALA A 37 -4.78 1.00 -22.83
N HIS A 38 -6.10 1.01 -23.07
CA HIS A 38 -6.73 1.98 -23.97
C HIS A 38 -6.55 3.42 -23.47
N ASP A 39 -6.81 3.67 -22.19
CA ASP A 39 -6.67 5.00 -21.60
C ASP A 39 -5.21 5.49 -21.59
N ILE A 40 -4.23 4.59 -21.39
CA ILE A 40 -2.79 4.89 -21.52
C ILE A 40 -2.48 5.34 -22.95
N ILE A 41 -2.99 4.64 -23.97
CA ILE A 41 -2.77 5.00 -25.38
C ILE A 41 -3.37 6.38 -25.67
N ALA A 42 -4.61 6.63 -25.22
CA ALA A 42 -5.25 7.93 -25.37
C ALA A 42 -4.44 9.05 -24.70
N TYR A 43 -3.96 8.83 -23.47
CA TYR A 43 -3.11 9.77 -22.76
C TYR A 43 -1.81 10.06 -23.52
N ARG A 44 -1.16 9.03 -24.08
CA ARG A 44 0.07 9.21 -24.87
C ARG A 44 -0.16 10.09 -26.10
N HIS A 45 -1.30 9.94 -26.77
CA HIS A 45 -1.67 10.81 -27.90
C HIS A 45 -1.89 12.25 -27.45
N TYR A 46 -2.62 12.46 -26.35
CA TYR A 46 -2.78 13.78 -25.74
C TYR A 46 -1.43 14.41 -25.40
N ARG A 47 -0.57 13.69 -24.68
CA ARG A 47 0.77 14.17 -24.31
C ARG A 47 1.59 14.51 -25.55
N LYS A 48 1.55 13.70 -26.60
CA LYS A 48 2.28 14.00 -27.84
C LYS A 48 1.81 15.31 -28.48
N HIS A 49 0.50 15.56 -28.47
CA HIS A 49 -0.07 16.82 -28.95
C HIS A 49 0.45 18.01 -28.14
N ILE A 50 0.43 17.91 -26.81
CA ILE A 50 0.96 18.95 -25.92
C ILE A 50 2.47 19.16 -26.11
N GLU A 51 3.27 18.10 -26.20
CA GLU A 51 4.71 18.20 -26.43
C GLU A 51 5.02 18.94 -27.74
N ASN A 52 4.23 18.73 -28.79
CA ASN A 52 4.37 19.46 -30.06
C ASN A 52 3.96 20.93 -29.93
N MET A 53 2.91 21.24 -29.17
CA MET A 53 2.49 22.63 -28.92
C MET A 53 3.54 23.40 -28.11
N LEU A 54 4.09 22.79 -27.07
CA LEU A 54 5.15 23.37 -26.24
C LEU A 54 6.42 23.62 -27.06
N ALA A 55 6.80 22.67 -27.93
CA ALA A 55 7.95 22.83 -28.83
C ALA A 55 7.77 24.02 -29.80
N ASN A 56 6.52 24.38 -30.13
CA ASN A 56 6.19 25.51 -31.01
C ASN A 56 5.96 26.82 -30.24
N GLY A 57 6.20 26.86 -28.93
CA GLY A 57 6.08 28.07 -28.10
C GLY A 57 4.66 28.40 -27.61
N ASN A 58 3.68 27.50 -27.74
CA ASN A 58 2.34 27.68 -27.18
C ASN A 58 2.30 27.25 -25.71
N THR A 59 2.02 28.17 -24.79
CA THR A 59 2.42 28.07 -23.37
C THR A 59 1.33 27.73 -22.35
N ASN A 60 0.11 27.33 -22.73
CA ASN A 60 -1.03 27.35 -21.79
C ASN A 60 -1.64 26.02 -21.36
N VAL A 61 -1.02 24.86 -21.61
CA VAL A 61 -1.64 23.57 -21.25
C VAL A 61 -0.68 22.69 -20.46
N ASN A 62 -0.55 22.98 -19.17
CA ASN A 62 0.19 22.13 -18.24
C ASN A 62 -0.74 21.27 -17.36
N VAL A 63 -2.04 21.54 -17.30
CA VAL A 63 -2.96 20.75 -16.46
C VAL A 63 -3.39 19.49 -17.21
N ILE A 64 -3.21 18.33 -16.58
CA ILE A 64 -3.75 17.06 -17.10
C ILE A 64 -5.28 17.13 -17.09
N PRO A 65 -6.00 16.92 -18.22
CA PRO A 65 -7.46 16.99 -18.26
C PRO A 65 -8.17 15.95 -17.39
N ASP A 66 -9.39 16.27 -16.93
CA ASP A 66 -10.17 15.38 -16.05
C ASP A 66 -10.60 14.06 -16.71
N GLU A 67 -10.66 14.01 -18.04
CA GLU A 67 -10.96 12.77 -18.79
C GLU A 67 -9.93 11.66 -18.52
N TYR A 68 -8.70 12.01 -18.15
CA TYR A 68 -7.64 11.07 -17.80
C TYR A 68 -7.62 10.67 -16.31
N THR A 69 -8.57 11.16 -15.52
CA THR A 69 -8.66 10.84 -14.08
C THR A 69 -8.78 9.33 -13.85
N ARG A 70 -9.63 8.65 -14.63
CA ARG A 70 -9.82 7.20 -14.54
C ARG A 70 -8.50 6.44 -14.78
N CYS A 71 -7.76 6.82 -15.82
CA CYS A 71 -6.44 6.26 -16.13
C CYS A 71 -5.49 6.37 -14.94
N LEU A 72 -5.34 7.57 -14.39
CA LEU A 72 -4.45 7.83 -13.26
C LEU A 72 -4.88 7.06 -12.01
N CYS A 73 -6.17 7.04 -11.71
CA CYS A 73 -6.72 6.29 -10.57
C CYS A 73 -6.35 4.79 -10.66
N MET A 74 -6.53 4.17 -11.83
CA MET A 74 -6.14 2.77 -12.04
C MET A 74 -4.64 2.54 -11.80
N LEU A 75 -3.78 3.44 -12.25
CA LEU A 75 -2.32 3.28 -12.18
C LEU A 75 -1.72 3.59 -10.80
N ILE A 76 -2.46 4.31 -9.96
CA ILE A 76 -2.09 4.68 -8.59
C ILE A 76 -2.57 3.64 -7.58
N GLU A 77 -3.76 3.08 -7.80
CA GLU A 77 -4.44 2.20 -6.85
C GLU A 77 -3.55 1.03 -6.40
N ASP A 78 -3.50 0.80 -5.09
CA ASP A 78 -2.80 -0.31 -4.44
C ASP A 78 -1.26 -0.31 -4.59
N SER A 79 -0.67 0.76 -5.13
CA SER A 79 0.78 0.95 -5.23
C SER A 79 1.44 1.07 -3.85
N ASP A 80 2.60 0.43 -3.63
CA ASP A 80 3.51 0.65 -2.49
C ASP A 80 4.67 1.60 -2.80
N GLU A 81 4.71 2.16 -4.01
CA GLU A 81 5.82 3.00 -4.43
C GLU A 81 5.89 4.30 -3.62
N SER A 82 7.11 4.81 -3.43
CA SER A 82 7.30 6.18 -2.96
C SER A 82 6.70 7.16 -3.99
N LEU A 83 6.24 8.34 -3.55
CA LEU A 83 5.68 9.33 -4.47
C LEU A 83 6.64 9.66 -5.64
N PRO A 84 7.94 9.95 -5.41
CA PRO A 84 8.87 10.18 -6.52
C PRO A 84 9.01 8.99 -7.46
N SER A 85 9.05 7.76 -6.93
CA SER A 85 9.12 6.55 -7.76
C SER A 85 7.89 6.39 -8.64
N MET A 86 6.70 6.62 -8.07
CA MET A 86 5.43 6.54 -8.79
C MET A 86 5.32 7.62 -9.85
N VAL A 87 5.66 8.88 -9.54
CA VAL A 87 5.69 9.97 -10.52
C VAL A 87 6.60 9.62 -11.69
N ASN A 88 7.81 9.11 -11.41
CA ASN A 88 8.74 8.70 -12.45
C ASN A 88 8.17 7.57 -13.31
N ARG A 89 7.63 6.50 -12.71
CA ARG A 89 7.01 5.39 -13.43
C ARG A 89 5.86 5.86 -14.32
N LEU A 90 4.95 6.68 -13.78
CA LEU A 90 3.81 7.20 -14.53
C LEU A 90 4.28 8.12 -15.65
N ASN A 91 5.30 8.94 -15.42
CA ASN A 91 5.87 9.79 -16.47
C ASN A 91 6.43 8.94 -17.62
N GLU A 92 7.19 7.88 -17.34
CA GLU A 92 7.69 6.94 -18.36
C GLU A 92 6.54 6.21 -19.07
N LEU A 93 5.60 5.63 -18.31
CA LEU A 93 4.50 4.83 -18.83
C LEU A 93 3.58 5.65 -19.75
N LEU A 94 3.29 6.89 -19.37
CA LEU A 94 2.38 7.78 -20.08
C LEU A 94 3.08 8.64 -21.14
N SER A 95 4.40 8.48 -21.31
CA SER A 95 5.15 9.15 -22.37
C SER A 95 4.84 8.57 -23.75
N PRO A 96 4.78 9.39 -24.80
CA PRO A 96 4.75 8.88 -26.16
C PRO A 96 6.08 8.18 -26.50
N PHE A 97 6.07 7.25 -27.46
CA PHE A 97 7.27 6.51 -27.87
C PHE A 97 8.41 7.41 -28.38
N ASN A 98 8.05 8.55 -28.98
CA ASN A 98 8.97 9.60 -29.43
C ASN A 98 8.90 10.81 -28.48
N ARG A 99 9.18 10.55 -27.19
CA ARG A 99 9.20 11.53 -26.11
C ARG A 99 10.16 12.66 -26.39
N ASN A 100 9.70 13.90 -26.19
CA ASN A 100 10.58 15.06 -26.22
C ASN A 100 11.17 15.32 -24.81
N GLU A 101 12.43 14.91 -24.61
CA GLU A 101 13.15 15.08 -23.34
C GLU A 101 13.22 16.52 -22.83
N HIS A 102 13.24 17.50 -23.74
CA HIS A 102 13.34 18.91 -23.38
C HIS A 102 12.12 19.42 -22.59
N VAL A 103 10.96 18.81 -22.82
CA VAL A 103 9.68 19.20 -22.20
C VAL A 103 9.12 18.14 -21.26
N ALA A 104 9.71 16.93 -21.24
CA ALA A 104 9.24 15.82 -20.42
C ALA A 104 9.22 16.14 -18.92
N HIS A 105 10.16 16.96 -18.44
CA HIS A 105 10.26 17.34 -17.03
C HIS A 105 9.02 18.11 -16.52
N ILE A 106 8.31 18.83 -17.39
CA ILE A 106 7.10 19.59 -17.05
C ILE A 106 5.98 18.65 -16.56
N PHE A 107 5.95 17.42 -17.05
CA PHE A 107 4.90 16.46 -16.67
C PHE A 107 5.09 15.89 -15.26
N PHE A 108 6.29 15.93 -14.68
CA PHE A 108 6.51 15.42 -13.32
C PHE A 108 5.67 16.17 -12.29
N GLU A 109 5.72 17.51 -12.31
CA GLU A 109 4.96 18.35 -11.38
C GLU A 109 3.45 18.15 -11.53
N ASN A 110 2.98 18.06 -12.78
CA ASN A 110 1.56 17.89 -13.08
C ASN A 110 1.04 16.50 -12.68
N ILE A 111 1.84 15.45 -12.93
CA ILE A 111 1.54 14.08 -12.47
C ILE A 111 1.52 14.04 -10.95
N GLU A 112 2.52 14.62 -10.28
CA GLU A 112 2.57 14.66 -8.81
C GLU A 112 1.35 15.37 -8.22
N ALA A 113 1.00 16.55 -8.76
CA ALA A 113 -0.18 17.30 -8.34
C ALA A 113 -1.46 16.48 -8.53
N ARG A 114 -1.61 15.78 -9.65
CA ARG A 114 -2.76 14.91 -9.89
C ARG A 114 -2.82 13.74 -8.91
N ILE A 115 -1.71 13.05 -8.66
CA ILE A 115 -1.67 11.95 -7.68
C ILE A 115 -2.18 12.44 -6.32
N ARG A 116 -1.67 13.58 -5.84
CA ARG A 116 -2.08 14.17 -4.55
C ARG A 116 -3.56 14.57 -4.52
N SER A 117 -4.14 14.95 -5.66
CA SER A 117 -5.55 15.29 -5.76
C SER A 117 -6.49 14.08 -5.85
N LEU A 118 -5.99 12.94 -6.34
CA LEU A 118 -6.81 11.76 -6.65
C LEU A 118 -6.68 10.64 -5.61
N ALA A 119 -5.58 10.62 -4.85
CA ALA A 119 -5.25 9.51 -3.96
C ALA A 119 -4.58 9.98 -2.67
N MET A 120 -4.68 9.12 -1.65
CA MET A 120 -4.00 9.25 -0.37
C MET A 120 -3.09 8.05 -0.12
N GLN A 121 -1.99 8.26 0.59
CA GLN A 121 -1.16 7.17 1.07
C GLN A 121 -1.68 6.69 2.42
N THR A 122 -2.38 5.55 2.42
CA THR A 122 -2.96 4.96 3.62
C THR A 122 -1.94 4.08 4.32
N LYS A 123 -1.80 4.29 5.65
CA LYS A 123 -0.93 3.50 6.53
C LYS A 123 -1.74 2.42 7.25
N TYR A 124 -1.41 1.17 6.98
CA TYR A 124 -1.98 -0.01 7.63
C TYR A 124 -0.97 -0.59 8.61
N GLY A 125 -1.18 -0.41 9.91
CA GLY A 125 -0.25 -0.91 10.92
C GLY A 125 -0.77 -0.73 12.34
N LEU A 126 0.06 -1.08 13.31
CA LEU A 126 -0.26 -0.87 14.73
C LEU A 126 -0.23 0.61 15.04
N ASP A 127 -1.36 1.27 15.23
CA ASP A 127 -1.34 2.61 15.78
C ASP A 127 -1.04 2.55 17.28
N ILE A 128 0.18 2.93 17.65
CA ILE A 128 0.63 2.95 19.04
C ILE A 128 0.34 4.35 19.58
N TYR A 129 -0.94 4.72 19.60
CA TYR A 129 -1.38 5.83 20.42
C TYR A 129 -1.60 5.31 21.82
N ASP A 130 -0.82 5.87 22.71
CA ASP A 130 -0.74 5.37 24.06
C ASP A 130 -1.46 6.33 25.00
N GLN A 131 -2.62 5.88 25.46
CA GLN A 131 -3.24 6.43 26.66
C GLN A 131 -2.68 5.77 27.93
N ASP A 132 -1.82 4.72 27.88
CA ASP A 132 -1.55 3.90 29.08
C ASP A 132 -0.09 3.41 29.33
N THR A 133 0.89 3.57 28.44
CA THR A 133 2.30 3.18 28.70
C THR A 133 3.26 4.38 28.61
N GLY A 134 3.34 5.11 29.71
CA GLY A 134 4.33 6.17 29.98
C GLY A 134 5.80 5.70 30.02
N THR A 135 6.21 4.75 29.18
CA THR A 135 7.56 4.18 29.12
C THR A 135 7.96 3.91 27.67
N CYS A 136 8.13 4.97 26.89
CA CYS A 136 9.13 5.00 25.84
C CYS A 136 10.14 6.08 26.23
N THR A 137 11.21 5.70 26.91
CA THR A 137 12.32 6.60 27.27
C THR A 137 13.12 6.97 26.02
N GLY A 138 12.59 7.95 25.29
CA GLY A 138 13.21 8.64 24.17
C GLY A 138 12.49 9.98 24.00
N PRO A 139 13.16 11.04 23.53
CA PRO A 139 12.58 12.38 23.48
C PRO A 139 11.29 12.35 22.66
N ALA A 140 10.21 12.82 23.28
CA ALA A 140 8.86 12.87 22.75
C ALA A 140 8.82 13.40 21.30
N LYS A 141 8.81 12.46 20.34
CA LYS A 141 8.45 12.72 18.96
C LYS A 141 7.19 11.91 18.71
N SER A 142 6.14 12.62 18.29
CA SER A 142 4.81 12.13 17.92
C SER A 142 4.74 10.61 17.72
N ALA A 143 3.91 9.97 18.53
CA ALA A 143 3.54 8.56 18.46
C ALA A 143 3.30 8.16 16.99
N THR A 144 4.32 7.56 16.38
CA THR A 144 4.30 7.14 14.99
C THR A 144 4.58 5.65 15.01
N SER A 145 3.57 4.87 14.63
CA SER A 145 3.71 3.41 14.48
C SER A 145 5.03 3.06 13.79
N PRO A 146 5.85 2.15 14.37
CA PRO A 146 7.11 1.75 13.79
C PRO A 146 6.92 1.30 12.34
N SER A 147 7.79 1.74 11.43
CA SER A 147 7.66 1.45 10.01
C SER A 147 7.70 -0.05 9.69
N HIS A 148 8.37 -0.86 10.52
CA HIS A 148 8.39 -2.32 10.37
C HIS A 148 7.09 -3.01 10.78
N LEU A 149 6.17 -2.29 11.44
CA LEU A 149 4.83 -2.75 11.82
C LEU A 149 3.75 -2.06 11.00
N SER A 150 4.11 -1.51 9.84
CA SER A 150 3.24 -0.76 8.97
C SER A 150 3.45 -1.12 7.51
N VAL A 151 2.38 -1.09 6.74
CA VAL A 151 2.37 -1.19 5.28
C VAL A 151 1.74 0.09 4.75
N LEU A 152 2.37 0.71 3.75
CA LEU A 152 1.86 1.89 3.07
C LEU A 152 1.31 1.48 1.71
N ARG A 153 0.11 1.96 1.38
CA ARG A 153 -0.53 1.74 0.08
C ARG A 153 -1.18 3.02 -0.40
N TRP A 154 -1.01 3.33 -1.67
CA TRP A 154 -1.75 4.40 -2.33
C TRP A 154 -3.18 3.95 -2.62
N GLU A 155 -4.13 4.80 -2.28
CA GLU A 155 -5.55 4.55 -2.40
C GLU A 155 -6.22 5.75 -3.02
N THR A 156 -6.88 5.52 -4.15
CA THR A 156 -7.74 6.52 -4.77
C THR A 156 -8.86 6.93 -3.81
N ILE A 157 -9.15 8.23 -3.78
CA ILE A 157 -10.19 8.81 -2.92
C ILE A 157 -11.56 8.28 -3.37
N ASP A 158 -11.79 8.21 -4.68
CA ASP A 158 -13.02 7.67 -5.27
C ASP A 158 -12.74 6.39 -6.05
N VAL A 159 -13.12 5.25 -5.48
CA VAL A 159 -12.98 3.93 -6.12
C VAL A 159 -13.79 3.82 -7.41
N ARG A 160 -14.86 4.64 -7.58
CA ARG A 160 -15.69 4.66 -8.80
C ARG A 160 -14.92 5.15 -10.02
N CYS A 161 -13.75 5.76 -9.83
CA CYS A 161 -12.82 6.09 -10.90
C CYS A 161 -12.08 4.86 -11.47
N THR A 162 -12.38 3.64 -11.03
CA THR A 162 -11.83 2.39 -11.58
C THR A 162 -12.92 1.55 -12.28
N PRO A 163 -12.55 0.61 -13.18
CA PRO A 163 -13.50 -0.29 -13.86
C PRO A 163 -14.36 -1.07 -12.87
N LEU A 164 -15.62 -1.38 -13.20
CA LEU A 164 -16.57 -1.97 -12.27
C LEU A 164 -16.10 -3.32 -11.68
N ASP A 165 -15.53 -4.17 -12.54
CA ASP A 165 -14.91 -5.44 -12.18
C ASP A 165 -13.66 -5.29 -11.28
N PHE A 166 -13.02 -4.13 -11.36
CA PHE A 166 -11.88 -3.76 -10.53
C PHE A 166 -12.29 -3.22 -9.15
N GLN A 167 -13.41 -2.50 -9.08
CA GLN A 167 -13.90 -1.87 -7.85
C GLN A 167 -14.09 -2.87 -6.70
N GLU A 168 -14.70 -4.02 -6.98
CA GLU A 168 -14.92 -5.07 -5.97
C GLU A 168 -13.58 -5.61 -5.43
N THR A 169 -12.61 -5.84 -6.32
CA THR A 169 -11.27 -6.31 -5.95
C THR A 169 -10.55 -5.28 -5.06
N VAL A 170 -10.63 -4.00 -5.42
CA VAL A 170 -10.05 -2.90 -4.64
C VAL A 170 -10.67 -2.84 -3.24
N LEU A 171 -11.99 -2.84 -3.15
CA LEU A 171 -12.71 -2.79 -1.87
C LEU A 171 -12.39 -4.00 -0.99
N ALA A 172 -12.34 -5.20 -1.58
CA ALA A 172 -11.97 -6.42 -0.88
C ALA A 172 -10.54 -6.35 -0.31
N ARG A 173 -9.57 -5.84 -1.08
CA ARG A 173 -8.18 -5.64 -0.63
C ARG A 173 -8.08 -4.62 0.49
N ARG A 174 -8.73 -3.45 0.35
CA ARG A 174 -8.77 -2.43 1.41
C ARG A 174 -9.41 -2.98 2.69
N ASN A 175 -10.48 -3.76 2.57
CA ASN A 175 -11.11 -4.42 3.71
C ASN A 175 -10.19 -5.47 4.36
N GLY A 176 -9.54 -6.32 3.58
CA GLY A 176 -8.58 -7.30 4.09
C GLY A 176 -7.43 -6.65 4.87
N ARG A 177 -6.93 -5.50 4.40
CA ARG A 177 -5.90 -4.72 5.10
C ARG A 177 -6.41 -4.09 6.40
N ARG A 178 -7.68 -3.65 6.45
CA ARG A 178 -8.31 -3.20 7.72
C ARG A 178 -8.44 -4.33 8.73
N MET A 179 -8.93 -5.49 8.30
CA MET A 179 -9.05 -6.69 9.16
C MET A 179 -7.68 -7.13 9.69
N MET A 180 -6.63 -7.07 8.86
CA MET A 180 -5.24 -7.31 9.31
C MET A 180 -4.84 -6.37 10.45
N VAL A 181 -5.13 -5.08 10.33
CA VAL A 181 -4.80 -4.09 11.38
C VAL A 181 -5.55 -4.41 12.67
N GLU A 182 -6.83 -4.76 12.60
CA GLU A 182 -7.63 -5.15 13.77
C GLU A 182 -7.07 -6.41 14.45
N HIS A 183 -6.75 -7.44 13.67
CA HIS A 183 -6.12 -8.66 14.20
C HIS A 183 -4.75 -8.38 14.81
N LEU A 184 -3.95 -7.52 14.18
CA LEU A 184 -2.64 -7.13 14.70
C LEU A 184 -2.77 -6.36 16.02
N ALA A 185 -3.74 -5.46 16.12
CA ALA A 185 -4.04 -4.73 17.35
C ALA A 185 -4.52 -5.66 18.48
N ALA A 186 -5.40 -6.61 18.18
CA ALA A 186 -5.85 -7.62 19.14
C ALA A 186 -4.69 -8.51 19.62
N TYR A 187 -3.85 -8.97 18.68
CA TYR A 187 -2.64 -9.72 18.99
C TYR A 187 -1.70 -8.90 19.89
N TYR A 188 -1.42 -7.64 19.54
CA TYR A 188 -0.57 -6.77 20.34
C TYR A 188 -1.07 -6.60 21.78
N LYS A 189 -2.39 -6.41 21.98
CA LYS A 189 -3.01 -6.29 23.30
C LYS A 189 -2.92 -7.57 24.13
N SER A 190 -2.85 -8.74 23.49
CA SER A 190 -2.70 -10.03 24.17
C SER A 190 -1.29 -10.29 24.69
N LEU A 191 -0.30 -9.52 24.22
CA LEU A 191 1.10 -9.71 24.59
C LEU A 191 1.42 -9.10 25.97
N SER A 192 2.35 -9.74 26.68
CA SER A 192 2.93 -9.15 27.89
C SER A 192 3.64 -7.83 27.58
N GLN A 193 3.82 -6.97 28.59
CA GLN A 193 4.51 -5.68 28.38
C GLN A 193 5.90 -5.89 27.76
N GLN A 194 6.68 -6.85 28.26
CA GLN A 194 8.00 -7.17 27.72
C GLN A 194 7.95 -7.58 26.24
N GLN A 195 6.94 -8.37 25.83
CA GLN A 195 6.77 -8.77 24.44
C GLN A 195 6.33 -7.60 23.55
N ARG A 196 5.47 -6.72 24.07
CA ARG A 196 5.08 -5.48 23.40
C ARG A 196 6.29 -4.58 23.17
N ASP A 197 7.09 -4.34 24.21
CA ASP A 197 8.30 -3.53 24.13
C ASP A 197 9.29 -4.12 23.10
N LEU A 198 9.47 -5.45 23.11
CA LEU A 198 10.29 -6.14 22.13
C LEU A 198 9.77 -5.89 20.71
N LEU A 199 8.46 -6.05 20.46
CA LEU A 199 7.86 -5.90 19.13
C LEU A 199 8.01 -4.48 18.57
N VAL A 200 7.80 -3.46 19.42
CA VAL A 200 7.89 -2.03 19.06
C VAL A 200 9.34 -1.62 18.83
N CYS A 201 10.28 -2.14 19.64
CA CYS A 201 11.70 -1.89 19.46
C CYS A 201 12.20 -2.44 18.11
N SER A 202 12.77 -1.55 17.28
CA SER A 202 13.30 -1.89 15.97
C SER A 202 14.35 -3.03 16.07
N PRO A 203 14.41 -3.97 15.10
CA PRO A 203 15.47 -4.97 15.04
C PRO A 203 16.89 -4.39 15.08
N ARG A 204 17.08 -3.12 14.66
CA ARG A 204 18.36 -2.41 14.75
C ARG A 204 18.74 -2.04 16.19
N GLN A 205 17.77 -1.72 17.05
CA GLN A 205 18.01 -1.46 18.47
C GLN A 205 18.30 -2.74 19.25
N ARG A 206 17.80 -3.89 18.78
CA ARG A 206 18.03 -5.20 19.43
C ARG A 206 19.47 -5.72 19.32
N LYS A 207 20.32 -5.17 18.43
CA LYS A 207 21.71 -5.64 18.25
C LYS A 207 22.68 -5.22 19.37
N ASN A 208 22.28 -4.30 20.25
CA ASN A 208 23.14 -3.79 21.32
C ASN A 208 22.86 -4.39 22.72
N GLY A 209 21.95 -5.37 22.83
CA GLY A 209 21.56 -5.95 24.12
C GLY A 209 21.70 -7.47 24.14
N THR A 210 22.40 -7.99 25.14
CA THR A 210 22.65 -9.43 25.40
C THR A 210 21.36 -10.26 25.60
N GLN A 211 20.19 -9.62 25.72
CA GLN A 211 18.85 -10.24 25.83
C GLN A 211 18.18 -10.58 24.48
N ALA A 212 18.82 -10.28 23.35
CA ALA A 212 18.22 -10.43 22.02
C ALA A 212 18.08 -11.89 21.52
N GLN A 213 18.75 -12.86 22.16
CA GLN A 213 18.68 -14.28 21.77
C GLN A 213 17.39 -14.95 22.27
N ASP A 214 16.99 -14.74 23.53
CA ASP A 214 15.76 -15.32 24.09
C ASP A 214 14.48 -14.73 23.46
N GLY A 215 14.47 -13.43 23.18
CA GLY A 215 13.34 -12.77 22.52
C GLY A 215 13.08 -13.28 21.10
N ARG A 216 14.13 -13.69 20.37
CA ARG A 216 14.00 -14.26 19.03
C ARG A 216 13.43 -15.69 19.06
N GLN A 217 13.81 -16.50 20.04
CA GLN A 217 13.25 -17.83 20.21
C GLN A 217 11.77 -17.76 20.62
N ASN A 218 11.42 -16.87 21.55
CA ASN A 218 10.03 -16.70 21.98
C ASN A 218 9.09 -16.20 20.87
N ILE A 219 9.55 -15.27 20.02
CA ILE A 219 8.73 -14.80 18.87
C ILE A 219 8.51 -15.93 17.86
N LYS A 220 9.52 -16.77 17.61
CA LYS A 220 9.41 -17.88 16.68
C LYS A 220 8.44 -18.96 17.18
N ILE A 221 8.49 -19.28 18.48
CA ILE A 221 7.57 -20.24 19.13
C ILE A 221 6.11 -19.74 19.07
N LEU A 222 5.87 -18.45 19.29
CA LEU A 222 4.54 -17.86 19.21
C LEU A 222 4.00 -17.78 17.77
N GLN A 223 4.87 -17.53 16.79
CA GLN A 223 4.50 -17.59 15.37
C GLN A 223 4.11 -19.01 14.95
N GLU A 224 4.82 -20.02 15.43
CA GLU A 224 4.50 -21.43 15.17
C GLU A 224 3.18 -21.86 15.83
N GLN A 225 2.87 -21.36 17.03
CA GLN A 225 1.57 -21.58 17.69
C GLN A 225 0.40 -20.92 16.96
N ALA A 226 0.53 -19.66 16.53
CA ALA A 226 -0.53 -18.97 15.81
C ALA A 226 -0.88 -19.65 14.47
N VAL A 227 0.13 -20.13 13.75
CA VAL A 227 -0.05 -20.90 12.50
C VAL A 227 -0.69 -22.27 12.76
N ALA A 228 -0.36 -22.93 13.87
CA ALA A 228 -0.96 -24.19 14.26
C ALA A 228 -2.45 -24.03 14.62
N ASP A 229 -2.79 -23.00 15.38
CA ASP A 229 -4.17 -22.69 15.77
C ASP A 229 -5.06 -22.35 14.56
N GLU A 230 -4.52 -21.63 13.57
CA GLU A 230 -5.23 -21.30 12.34
C GLU A 230 -5.49 -22.56 11.49
N LYS A 231 -4.50 -23.46 11.38
CA LYS A 231 -4.68 -24.76 10.71
C LYS A 231 -5.71 -25.63 11.41
N GLN A 232 -5.76 -25.59 12.74
CA GLN A 232 -6.70 -26.36 13.54
C GLN A 232 -8.13 -25.83 13.38
N LYS A 233 -8.33 -24.51 13.37
CA LYS A 233 -9.63 -23.89 13.09
C LYS A 233 -10.15 -24.21 11.69
N LYS A 234 -9.28 -24.18 10.67
CA LYS A 234 -9.64 -24.57 9.30
C LYS A 234 -10.06 -26.05 9.21
N LYS A 235 -9.38 -26.95 9.93
CA LYS A 235 -9.77 -28.38 10.00
C LYS A 235 -11.13 -28.62 10.66
N VAL A 236 -11.54 -27.79 11.60
CA VAL A 236 -12.82 -27.91 12.31
C VAL A 236 -13.99 -27.38 11.47
N MET A 237 -13.76 -26.37 10.63
CA MET A 237 -14.80 -25.84 9.72
C MET A 237 -15.05 -26.70 8.46
N LEU A 238 -14.14 -27.63 8.15
CA LEU A 238 -14.22 -28.55 7.02
C LEU A 238 -14.86 -29.92 7.37
N LYS A 239 -15.38 -30.06 8.60
CA LYS A 239 -16.16 -31.21 9.07
C LYS A 239 -17.60 -30.80 9.32
#